data_AF-A0A660LEA5-F1
#
_entry.id   AF-A0A660LEA5-F1
#
_cell.length_a   1.000
_cell.length_b   1.000
_cell.length_c   1.000
_cell.angle_alpha   90.00
_cell.angle_beta   90.00
_cell.angle_gamma   90.00
#
_symmetry.space_group_name_H-M   'P 1'
#
loop_
_entity.id
_entity.type
_entity.pdbx_description
1 polymer ?
#
loop_
_entity_poly.entity_id
_entity_poly.type
_entity_poly.pdbx_seq_one_letter_code
_entity_poly.pdbx_strand_id
1 'polypeptide(L)'
;MAVCRICSGELELRVRGNGAAVTAAHFSPSAHLVGQHGDLLGCVECGTIQQPVLPQGAALHALYREMRDDDYLAEEAGRRATAKRLLDLIAAHRPDGRLLDVGCGHGLLLDEARKRGYETVGLELSRSNARHAREALGLDVREVPLEAFEHATNGDAPGAFDAIVLADVIEHLDDPVAAIDQCAALLRPGGVLCVVTPDPASLTAKVAGKRWWGYLPAHTVLLPRRTLRELISAAGLVISDDVPFKRTFAAKRWVGGLAERLPAGESLAALADRLPPVQLSLSLGDERVILAHRTPVTPAAEPLLRHTNGRAPIHVVLPAYRAVRTIPDVVAQMPKDAADHALLIDDASPDETTTVALLHGLDVLRHPANRGYGGSQKTGYTRALRDGAAVIVMVHADNQYDPGLVADMAEPILAGDADVVIGSRLLVDRAVAGGMPRWKWVGNRLLTGIENAVFGVRFSEYHTGYRAFSADFLRSVPFLRNSDDFVFDQEIFAQMLARGARVVEIPIPTRYFHEASSVDLVTSLRYAFKTLWVLARFRLDRRWTLLRRPAAWLSARDD
;
A
#
# COMPACT_ATOMS: atom_id res chain seq x y z
N MET A 1 15.40 24.08 -8.30
CA MET A 1 15.51 23.05 -7.24
C MET A 1 15.01 21.75 -7.84
N ALA A 2 15.65 20.60 -7.54
CA ALA A 2 15.13 19.31 -7.97
C ALA A 2 13.81 19.02 -7.23
N VAL A 3 12.80 18.52 -7.94
CA VAL A 3 11.50 18.12 -7.38
C VAL A 3 11.41 16.59 -7.29
N CYS A 4 10.56 16.09 -6.39
CA CYS A 4 10.38 14.66 -6.22
C CYS A 4 9.72 14.02 -7.43
N ARG A 5 10.32 12.97 -8.01
CA ARG A 5 9.74 12.25 -9.16
C ARG A 5 8.43 11.53 -8.85
N ILE A 6 8.15 11.27 -7.58
CA ILE A 6 6.93 10.57 -7.16
C ILE A 6 5.75 11.54 -6.98
N CYS A 7 5.97 12.64 -6.25
CA CYS A 7 4.87 13.48 -5.77
C CYS A 7 5.04 14.98 -6.10
N SER A 8 6.09 15.34 -6.85
CA SER A 8 6.48 16.72 -7.15
C SER A 8 6.80 17.60 -5.92
N GLY A 9 6.90 17.01 -4.73
CA GLY A 9 7.28 17.70 -3.50
C GLY A 9 8.75 18.14 -3.46
N GLU A 10 9.07 19.04 -2.54
CA GLU A 10 10.44 19.55 -2.33
C GLU A 10 11.40 18.44 -1.86
N LEU A 11 12.64 18.53 -2.33
CA LEU A 11 13.73 17.62 -2.00
C LEU A 11 14.77 18.28 -1.09
N GLU A 12 15.05 17.64 0.04
CA GLU A 12 16.10 18.05 0.98
C GLU A 12 17.27 17.05 0.94
N LEU A 13 18.52 17.55 0.92
CA LEU A 13 19.69 16.69 1.06
C LEU A 13 19.64 15.92 2.39
N ARG A 14 19.67 14.59 2.33
CA ARG A 14 19.68 13.71 3.51
C ARG A 14 21.05 13.14 3.79
N VAL A 15 21.75 12.71 2.74
CA VAL A 15 23.09 12.17 2.84
C VAL A 15 23.91 12.72 1.69
N ARG A 16 25.05 13.33 2.00
CA ARG A 16 26.00 13.77 0.99
C ARG A 16 26.73 12.56 0.41
N GLY A 17 26.76 12.48 -0.91
CA GLY A 17 27.48 11.45 -1.66
C GLY A 17 28.98 11.73 -1.73
N ASN A 18 29.72 10.79 -2.33
CA ASN A 18 31.15 10.92 -2.57
C ASN A 18 31.50 11.40 -3.99
N GLY A 19 30.50 11.67 -4.83
CA GLY A 19 30.68 12.26 -6.17
C GLY A 19 31.27 11.31 -7.22
N ALA A 20 31.27 10.00 -6.98
CA ALA A 20 31.80 9.03 -7.96
C ALA A 20 30.95 8.99 -9.24
N ALA A 21 31.60 9.01 -10.40
CA ALA A 21 30.93 8.83 -11.68
C ALA A 21 30.32 7.43 -11.78
N VAL A 22 29.10 7.32 -12.30
CA VAL A 22 28.39 6.04 -12.39
C VAL A 22 28.73 5.35 -13.71
N THR A 23 29.06 4.06 -13.64
CA THR A 23 29.36 3.21 -14.78
C THR A 23 28.40 2.01 -14.80
N ALA A 24 28.33 1.29 -15.92
CA ALA A 24 27.49 0.09 -16.05
C ALA A 24 27.79 -0.98 -14.97
N ALA A 25 29.04 -1.08 -14.50
CA ALA A 25 29.43 -2.02 -13.45
C ALA A 25 28.73 -1.74 -12.10
N HIS A 26 28.38 -0.48 -11.81
CA HIS A 26 27.69 -0.12 -10.58
C HIS A 26 26.23 -0.59 -10.53
N PHE A 27 25.66 -0.97 -11.67
CA PHE A 27 24.30 -1.50 -11.79
C PHE A 27 24.23 -3.03 -11.62
N SER A 28 25.38 -3.69 -11.42
CA SER A 28 25.43 -5.13 -11.15
C SER A 28 24.78 -5.46 -9.80
N PRO A 29 23.86 -6.46 -9.73
CA PRO A 29 23.29 -6.92 -8.46
C PRO A 29 24.32 -7.45 -7.44
N SER A 30 25.52 -7.80 -7.89
CA SER A 30 26.61 -8.26 -7.02
C SER A 30 27.61 -7.15 -6.67
N ALA A 31 27.40 -5.91 -7.15
CA ALA A 31 28.21 -4.75 -6.78
C ALA A 31 27.90 -4.29 -5.34
N HIS A 32 28.66 -4.77 -4.36
CA HIS A 32 28.57 -4.32 -2.95
C HIS A 32 29.38 -3.05 -2.73
N LEU A 33 28.84 -1.91 -3.16
CA LEU A 33 29.49 -0.60 -3.07
C LEU A 33 28.93 0.25 -1.92
N VAL A 34 28.92 -0.32 -0.72
CA VAL A 34 28.32 0.32 0.47
C VAL A 34 28.98 1.67 0.74
N GLY A 35 28.15 2.72 0.87
CA GLY A 35 28.62 4.09 1.13
C GLY A 35 29.22 4.79 -0.09
N GLN A 36 29.15 4.18 -1.28
CA GLN A 36 29.44 4.83 -2.55
C GLN A 36 28.11 5.14 -3.23
N HIS A 37 27.70 6.39 -3.18
CA HIS A 37 26.47 6.86 -3.81
C HIS A 37 26.60 8.37 -4.11
N GLY A 38 25.76 8.86 -5.02
CA GLY A 38 25.58 10.28 -5.24
C GLY A 38 24.88 10.96 -4.06
N ASP A 39 24.56 12.25 -4.18
CA ASP A 39 23.74 12.91 -3.16
C ASP A 39 22.37 12.24 -3.07
N LEU A 40 21.99 11.86 -1.85
CA LEU A 40 20.68 11.28 -1.54
C LEU A 40 19.77 12.38 -1.03
N LEU A 41 18.75 12.72 -1.81
CA LEU A 41 17.76 13.73 -1.45
C LEU A 41 16.45 13.04 -1.04
N GLY A 42 15.92 13.42 0.11
CA GLY A 42 14.65 12.92 0.64
C GLY A 42 13.53 13.92 0.44
N CYS A 43 12.39 13.46 -0.08
CA CYS A 43 11.21 14.28 -0.23
C CYS A 43 10.59 14.61 1.13
N VAL A 44 10.22 15.88 1.34
CA VAL A 44 9.58 16.35 2.58
C VAL A 44 8.12 15.93 2.71
N GLU A 45 7.50 15.53 1.60
CA GLU A 45 6.09 15.12 1.53
C GLU A 45 5.94 13.60 1.68
N CYS A 46 6.47 12.83 0.73
CA CYS A 46 6.31 11.37 0.69
C CYS A 46 7.47 10.59 1.32
N GLY A 47 8.56 11.25 1.72
CA GLY A 47 9.72 10.59 2.33
C GLY A 47 10.58 9.77 1.37
N THR A 48 10.25 9.69 0.08
CA THR A 48 11.07 9.00 -0.93
C THR A 48 12.47 9.58 -1.01
N ILE A 49 13.48 8.71 -1.00
CA ILE A 49 14.89 9.08 -1.18
C ILE A 49 15.25 8.89 -2.66
N GLN A 50 16.00 9.82 -3.23
CA GLN A 50 16.32 9.83 -4.66
C GLN A 50 17.74 10.32 -4.94
N GLN A 51 18.30 9.86 -6.06
CA GLN A 51 19.56 10.34 -6.62
C GLN A 51 19.29 11.08 -7.95
N PRO A 52 19.01 12.39 -7.93
CA PRO A 52 18.64 13.15 -9.12
C PRO A 52 19.79 13.33 -10.11
N VAL A 53 21.03 13.03 -9.70
CA VAL A 53 22.23 13.09 -10.55
C VAL A 53 22.39 11.88 -11.47
N LEU A 54 21.60 10.82 -11.25
CA LEU A 54 21.68 9.62 -12.09
C LEU A 54 21.06 9.86 -13.47
N PRO A 55 21.59 9.20 -14.51
CA PRO A 55 20.98 9.19 -15.84
C PRO A 55 19.53 8.72 -15.79
N GLN A 56 18.74 9.20 -16.74
CA GLN A 56 17.30 8.96 -16.86
C GLN A 56 16.96 8.42 -18.26
N GLY A 57 15.79 7.82 -18.40
CA GLY A 57 15.27 7.25 -19.65
C GLY A 57 16.31 6.45 -20.44
N ALA A 58 16.51 6.81 -21.71
CA ALA A 58 17.37 6.07 -22.63
C ALA A 58 18.84 5.96 -22.16
N ALA A 59 19.37 6.97 -21.45
CA ALA A 59 20.73 6.95 -20.94
C ALA A 59 20.89 5.95 -19.79
N LEU A 60 19.88 5.85 -18.91
CA LEU A 60 19.81 4.82 -17.88
C LEU A 60 19.72 3.42 -18.50
N HIS A 61 18.84 3.25 -19.51
CA HIS A 61 18.70 1.96 -20.21
C HIS A 61 19.99 1.52 -20.92
N ALA A 62 20.79 2.45 -21.44
CA ALA A 62 22.08 2.15 -22.04
C ALA A 62 23.06 1.55 -21.01
N LEU A 63 23.11 2.12 -19.80
CA LEU A 63 23.94 1.59 -18.71
C LEU A 63 23.54 0.17 -18.30
N TYR A 64 22.24 -0.11 -18.22
CA TYR A 64 21.74 -1.46 -17.96
C TYR A 64 22.08 -2.45 -19.07
N ARG A 65 21.96 -2.05 -20.35
CA ARG A 65 22.29 -2.91 -21.49
C ARG A 65 23.75 -3.34 -21.52
N GLU A 66 24.64 -2.48 -21.04
CA GLU A 66 26.09 -2.72 -20.96
C GLU A 66 26.50 -3.46 -19.68
N MET A 67 25.64 -3.49 -18.65
CA MET A 67 25.92 -4.11 -17.37
C MET A 67 26.19 -5.62 -17.51
N ARG A 68 27.20 -6.08 -16.78
CA ARG A 68 27.57 -7.49 -16.61
C ARG A 68 27.72 -7.80 -15.13
N ASP A 69 27.34 -9.02 -14.74
CA ASP A 69 27.50 -9.54 -13.39
C ASP A 69 28.02 -10.97 -13.42
N ASP A 70 29.34 -11.10 -13.58
CA ASP A 70 30.02 -12.40 -13.72
C ASP A 70 30.00 -13.21 -12.42
N ASP A 71 29.83 -12.55 -11.26
CA ASP A 71 29.77 -13.18 -9.93
C ASP A 71 28.35 -13.59 -9.51
N TYR A 72 27.32 -13.22 -10.30
CA TYR A 72 25.92 -13.46 -9.93
C TYR A 72 25.63 -14.93 -9.61
N LEU A 73 26.17 -15.83 -10.44
CA LEU A 73 25.95 -17.28 -10.37
C LEU A 73 26.76 -17.96 -9.26
N ALA A 74 27.73 -17.27 -8.63
CA ALA A 74 28.46 -17.82 -7.48
C ALA A 74 27.53 -18.11 -6.29
N GLU A 75 26.41 -17.40 -6.17
CA GLU A 75 25.36 -17.62 -5.15
C GLU A 75 24.09 -18.26 -5.74
N GLU A 76 24.17 -18.97 -6.87
CA GLU A 76 22.99 -19.52 -7.56
C GLU A 76 22.08 -20.33 -6.62
N ALA A 77 22.64 -21.22 -5.79
CA ALA A 77 21.87 -22.03 -4.86
C ALA A 77 21.05 -21.19 -3.86
N GLY A 78 21.66 -20.15 -3.29
CA GLY A 78 20.99 -19.23 -2.36
C GLY A 78 19.94 -18.36 -3.07
N ARG A 79 20.23 -17.91 -4.29
CA ARG A 79 19.31 -17.13 -5.13
C ARG A 79 18.09 -17.96 -5.54
N ARG A 80 18.27 -19.22 -5.97
CA ARG A 80 17.18 -20.15 -6.25
C ARG A 80 16.35 -20.46 -5.01
N ALA A 81 16.99 -20.64 -3.85
CA ALA A 81 16.27 -20.82 -2.59
C ALA A 81 15.42 -19.58 -2.24
N THR A 82 15.95 -18.38 -2.50
CA THR A 82 15.22 -17.13 -2.32
C THR A 82 14.04 -17.01 -3.30
N ALA A 83 14.25 -17.34 -4.59
CA ALA A 83 13.21 -17.36 -5.60
C ALA A 83 12.07 -18.35 -5.25
N LYS A 84 12.40 -19.56 -4.79
CA LYS A 84 11.41 -20.54 -4.33
C LYS A 84 10.53 -19.98 -3.22
N ARG A 85 11.11 -19.29 -2.22
CA ARG A 85 10.33 -18.68 -1.14
C ARG A 85 9.38 -17.59 -1.64
N LEU A 86 9.81 -16.80 -2.62
CA LEU A 86 8.97 -15.78 -3.23
C LEU A 86 7.80 -16.43 -4.00
N LEU A 87 8.10 -17.49 -4.75
CA LEU A 87 7.10 -18.28 -5.46
C LEU A 87 6.15 -19.02 -4.50
N ASP A 88 6.57 -19.40 -3.29
CA ASP A 88 5.68 -19.98 -2.28
C ASP A 88 4.65 -18.95 -1.80
N LEU A 89 5.06 -17.69 -1.64
CA LEU A 89 4.15 -16.59 -1.28
C LEU A 89 3.17 -16.29 -2.42
N ILE A 90 3.65 -16.24 -3.66
CA ILE A 90 2.79 -16.05 -4.84
C ILE A 90 1.82 -17.22 -4.99
N ALA A 91 2.29 -18.46 -4.84
CA ALA A 91 1.48 -19.66 -5.03
C ALA A 91 0.35 -19.83 -4.01
N ALA A 92 0.47 -19.21 -2.83
CA ALA A 92 -0.62 -19.15 -1.85
C ALA A 92 -1.87 -18.42 -2.40
N HIS A 93 -1.68 -17.57 -3.41
CA HIS A 93 -2.73 -16.76 -4.03
C HIS A 93 -3.03 -17.18 -5.47
N ARG A 94 -1.99 -17.49 -6.24
CA ARG A 94 -2.05 -17.89 -7.64
C ARG A 94 -1.04 -19.03 -7.83
N PRO A 95 -1.43 -20.31 -7.69
CA PRO A 95 -0.49 -21.44 -7.72
C PRO A 95 0.03 -21.76 -9.12
N ASP A 96 -0.72 -21.38 -10.16
CA ASP A 96 -0.43 -21.59 -11.56
C ASP A 96 -0.80 -20.36 -12.40
N GLY A 97 -0.54 -20.46 -13.70
CA GLY A 97 -0.91 -19.45 -14.68
C GLY A 97 0.27 -18.81 -15.38
N ARG A 98 0.04 -17.63 -15.93
CA ARG A 98 1.06 -16.86 -16.65
C ARG A 98 1.77 -15.86 -15.74
N LEU A 99 3.10 -15.94 -15.68
CA LEU A 99 3.95 -15.13 -14.82
C LEU A 99 4.88 -14.25 -15.65
N LEU A 100 4.85 -12.94 -15.37
CA LEU A 100 5.82 -11.96 -15.86
C LEU A 100 6.86 -11.66 -14.78
N ASP A 101 8.15 -11.83 -15.08
CA ASP A 101 9.26 -11.38 -14.23
C ASP A 101 9.94 -10.19 -14.89
N VAL A 102 9.76 -9.00 -14.33
CA VAL A 102 10.37 -7.77 -14.85
C VAL A 102 11.75 -7.60 -14.20
N GLY A 103 12.79 -7.40 -14.99
CA GLY A 103 14.17 -7.41 -14.50
C GLY A 103 14.62 -8.81 -14.07
N CYS A 104 14.34 -9.82 -14.88
CA CYS A 104 14.53 -11.23 -14.50
C CYS A 104 16.01 -11.64 -14.31
N GLY A 105 16.97 -10.77 -14.66
CA GLY A 105 18.39 -11.02 -14.55
C GLY A 105 18.80 -12.28 -15.31
N HIS A 106 19.52 -13.18 -14.64
CA HIS A 106 19.93 -14.47 -15.21
C HIS A 106 18.77 -15.48 -15.35
N GLY A 107 17.53 -15.12 -15.03
CA GLY A 107 16.35 -15.98 -15.24
C GLY A 107 16.15 -17.08 -14.19
N LEU A 108 16.86 -17.03 -13.05
CA LEU A 108 16.74 -18.07 -12.02
C LEU A 108 15.33 -18.17 -11.44
N LEU A 109 14.64 -17.03 -11.23
CA LEU A 109 13.26 -17.03 -10.73
C LEU A 109 12.29 -17.62 -11.77
N LEU A 110 12.39 -17.17 -13.03
CA LEU A 110 11.61 -17.72 -14.14
C LEU A 110 11.80 -19.23 -14.31
N ASP A 111 13.04 -19.72 -14.21
CA ASP A 111 13.30 -21.15 -14.30
C ASP A 111 12.67 -21.94 -13.14
N GLU A 112 12.72 -21.42 -11.91
CA GLU A 112 12.00 -22.03 -10.78
C GLU A 112 10.48 -21.94 -10.90
N ALA A 113 9.94 -20.87 -11.50
CA ALA A 113 8.51 -20.72 -11.78
C ALA A 113 8.06 -21.71 -12.86
N ARG A 114 8.81 -21.83 -13.95
CA ARG A 114 8.55 -22.81 -15.02
C ARG A 114 8.51 -24.25 -14.49
N LYS A 115 9.44 -24.61 -13.58
CA LYS A 115 9.44 -25.92 -12.90
C LYS A 115 8.19 -26.17 -12.05
N ARG A 116 7.49 -25.12 -11.62
CA ARG A 116 6.21 -25.18 -10.90
C ARG A 116 4.98 -25.15 -11.83
N GLY A 117 5.18 -25.12 -13.14
CA GLY A 117 4.11 -25.17 -14.14
C GLY A 117 3.60 -23.80 -14.60
N TYR A 118 4.26 -22.69 -14.26
CA TYR A 118 3.90 -21.39 -14.82
C TYR A 118 4.33 -21.27 -16.28
N GLU A 119 3.47 -20.65 -17.09
CA GLU A 119 3.90 -20.05 -18.35
C GLU A 119 4.68 -18.78 -18.01
N THR A 120 5.92 -18.67 -18.48
CA THR A 120 6.87 -17.66 -17.99
C THR A 120 7.32 -16.72 -19.10
N VAL A 121 7.26 -15.42 -18.82
CA VAL A 121 7.80 -14.36 -19.69
C VAL A 121 8.71 -13.48 -18.85
N GLY A 122 9.92 -13.20 -19.34
CA GLY A 122 10.89 -12.32 -18.69
C GLY A 122 11.13 -11.02 -19.44
N LEU A 123 11.32 -9.92 -18.72
CA LEU A 123 11.90 -8.69 -19.28
C LEU A 123 13.28 -8.46 -18.66
N GLU A 124 14.31 -8.21 -19.46
CA GLU A 124 15.66 -7.93 -18.95
C GLU A 124 16.43 -7.01 -19.89
N LEU A 125 16.99 -5.92 -19.36
CA LEU A 125 17.71 -4.93 -20.15
C LEU A 125 19.17 -5.32 -20.42
N SER A 126 19.85 -6.00 -19.49
CA SER A 126 21.23 -6.45 -19.68
C SER A 126 21.29 -7.52 -20.76
N ARG A 127 22.01 -7.21 -21.84
CA ARG A 127 22.24 -8.13 -22.96
C ARG A 127 22.94 -9.41 -22.50
N SER A 128 23.80 -9.31 -21.49
CA SER A 128 24.52 -10.47 -20.97
C SER A 128 23.58 -11.40 -20.20
N ASN A 129 22.77 -10.83 -19.32
CA ASN A 129 21.85 -11.60 -18.48
C ASN A 129 20.71 -12.21 -19.31
N ALA A 130 20.11 -11.43 -20.22
CA ALA A 130 19.08 -11.90 -21.14
C ALA A 130 19.58 -13.04 -22.03
N ARG A 131 20.81 -12.93 -22.55
CA ARG A 131 21.46 -14.00 -23.32
C ARG A 131 21.61 -15.28 -22.49
N HIS A 132 22.08 -15.18 -21.25
CA HIS A 132 22.18 -16.34 -20.36
C HIS A 132 20.81 -16.99 -20.13
N ALA A 133 19.77 -16.22 -19.81
CA ALA A 133 18.44 -16.76 -19.55
C ALA A 133 17.85 -17.49 -20.78
N ARG A 134 18.07 -16.96 -22.00
CA ARG A 134 17.63 -17.61 -23.24
C ARG A 134 18.45 -18.84 -23.60
N GLU A 135 19.78 -18.70 -23.65
CA GLU A 135 20.66 -19.74 -24.19
C GLU A 135 20.94 -20.86 -23.19
N ALA A 136 21.15 -20.54 -21.91
CA ALA A 136 21.49 -21.52 -20.88
C ALA A 136 20.25 -22.16 -20.24
N LEU A 137 19.17 -21.41 -20.09
CA LEU A 137 17.94 -21.89 -19.41
C LEU A 137 16.76 -22.13 -20.37
N GLY A 138 16.83 -21.69 -21.63
CA GLY A 138 15.76 -21.87 -22.61
C GLY A 138 14.47 -21.12 -22.25
N LEU A 139 14.58 -19.90 -21.71
CA LEU A 139 13.44 -19.08 -21.26
C LEU A 139 13.01 -18.05 -22.32
N ASP A 140 11.72 -17.71 -22.36
CA ASP A 140 11.21 -16.56 -23.12
C ASP A 140 11.55 -15.27 -22.36
N VAL A 141 12.62 -14.60 -22.78
CA VAL A 141 13.06 -13.32 -22.21
C VAL A 141 13.12 -12.28 -23.30
N ARG A 142 12.63 -11.07 -23.06
CA ARG A 142 12.60 -9.95 -24.02
C ARG A 142 13.50 -8.81 -23.53
N GLU A 143 14.32 -8.29 -24.45
CA GLU A 143 15.25 -7.18 -24.16
C GLU A 143 14.59 -5.81 -24.28
N VAL A 144 13.52 -5.61 -23.51
CA VAL A 144 12.72 -4.38 -23.51
C VAL A 144 12.50 -3.88 -22.09
N PRO A 145 12.50 -2.56 -21.87
CA PRO A 145 12.07 -2.00 -20.60
C PRO A 145 10.56 -2.22 -20.43
N LEU A 146 10.08 -2.20 -19.17
CA LEU A 146 8.67 -2.40 -18.87
C LEU A 146 7.81 -1.36 -19.61
N GLU A 147 8.24 -0.10 -19.65
CA GLU A 147 7.53 1.02 -20.28
C GLU A 147 7.30 0.82 -21.79
N ALA A 148 8.15 0.03 -22.46
CA ALA A 148 8.02 -0.30 -23.88
C ALA A 148 7.34 -1.65 -24.12
N PHE A 149 6.94 -2.34 -23.06
CA PHE A 149 6.22 -3.61 -23.14
C PHE A 149 4.73 -3.35 -23.44
N GLU A 150 4.43 -3.12 -24.72
CA GLU A 150 3.08 -2.90 -25.21
C GLU A 150 2.35 -4.21 -25.55
N HIS A 151 1.04 -4.23 -25.27
CA HIS A 151 0.11 -5.33 -25.58
C HIS A 151 -0.06 -5.56 -27.09
N ALA A 152 -0.11 -4.49 -27.88
CA ALA A 152 -0.58 -4.51 -29.28
C ALA A 152 0.39 -5.14 -30.29
N THR A 153 1.69 -5.15 -29.98
CA THR A 153 2.73 -5.68 -30.89
C THR A 153 3.09 -7.14 -30.64
N ASN A 154 2.61 -7.73 -29.53
CA ASN A 154 3.03 -9.06 -29.07
C ASN A 154 1.90 -10.12 -29.04
N GLY A 155 0.67 -9.76 -29.43
CA GLY A 155 -0.46 -10.69 -29.48
C GLY A 155 -1.11 -11.02 -28.13
N ASP A 156 -0.77 -10.30 -27.07
CA ASP A 156 -1.26 -10.51 -25.71
C ASP A 156 -2.45 -9.57 -25.40
N ALA A 157 -3.61 -10.11 -25.00
CA ALA A 157 -4.77 -9.30 -24.62
C ALA A 157 -4.52 -8.50 -23.31
N PRO A 158 -5.17 -7.35 -23.09
CA PRO A 158 -5.15 -6.67 -21.79
C PRO A 158 -5.51 -7.62 -20.64
N GLY A 159 -4.76 -7.58 -19.54
CA GLY A 159 -4.96 -8.50 -18.43
C GLY A 159 -4.54 -9.94 -18.74
N ALA A 160 -3.35 -10.14 -19.33
CA ALA A 160 -2.84 -11.45 -19.72
C ALA A 160 -2.07 -12.19 -18.60
N PHE A 161 -1.71 -11.51 -17.51
CA PHE A 161 -0.85 -12.10 -16.47
C PHE A 161 -1.58 -12.40 -15.17
N ASP A 162 -1.25 -13.55 -14.60
CA ASP A 162 -1.79 -14.06 -13.36
C ASP A 162 -0.92 -13.66 -12.18
N ALA A 163 0.38 -13.57 -12.43
CA ALA A 163 1.38 -13.04 -11.52
C ALA A 163 2.35 -12.10 -12.25
N ILE A 164 2.72 -10.99 -11.61
CA ILE A 164 3.81 -10.12 -12.07
C ILE A 164 4.78 -9.94 -10.90
N VAL A 165 6.08 -10.08 -11.15
CA VAL A 165 7.14 -9.95 -10.14
C VAL A 165 8.02 -8.76 -10.48
N LEU A 166 8.20 -7.87 -9.51
CA LEU A 166 9.18 -6.78 -9.48
C LEU A 166 10.12 -7.01 -8.30
N ALA A 167 11.13 -7.86 -8.46
CA ALA A 167 12.05 -8.20 -7.38
C ALA A 167 13.37 -7.44 -7.52
N ASP A 168 13.61 -6.45 -6.64
CA ASP A 168 14.76 -5.55 -6.70
C ASP A 168 14.80 -4.74 -8.02
N VAL A 169 13.64 -4.17 -8.40
CA VAL A 169 13.42 -3.52 -9.70
C VAL A 169 12.92 -2.09 -9.52
N ILE A 170 11.95 -1.89 -8.64
CA ILE A 170 11.23 -0.61 -8.55
C ILE A 170 12.15 0.54 -8.14
N GLU A 171 13.19 0.26 -7.37
CA GLU A 171 14.22 1.22 -6.94
C GLU A 171 15.17 1.67 -8.06
N HIS A 172 15.14 0.93 -9.17
CA HIS A 172 15.97 1.14 -10.35
C HIS A 172 15.22 1.83 -11.50
N LEU A 173 13.89 1.88 -11.43
CA LEU A 173 13.06 2.49 -12.46
C LEU A 173 13.15 4.02 -12.42
N ASP A 174 12.97 4.66 -13.57
CA ASP A 174 12.92 6.11 -13.66
C ASP A 174 11.57 6.65 -13.16
N ASP A 175 10.48 6.00 -13.60
CA ASP A 175 9.10 6.29 -13.19
C ASP A 175 8.44 5.04 -12.56
N PRO A 176 8.62 4.82 -11.25
CA PRO A 176 8.00 3.70 -10.56
C PRO A 176 6.47 3.81 -10.46
N VAL A 177 5.89 5.00 -10.63
CA VAL A 177 4.43 5.18 -10.55
C VAL A 177 3.80 4.61 -11.82
N ALA A 178 4.29 5.04 -12.99
CA ALA A 178 3.85 4.50 -14.28
C ALA A 178 4.06 2.99 -14.38
N ALA A 179 5.15 2.46 -13.83
CA ALA A 179 5.43 1.04 -13.79
C ALA A 179 4.39 0.25 -12.97
N ILE A 180 3.97 0.76 -11.81
CA ILE A 180 2.91 0.13 -11.00
C ILE A 180 1.58 0.16 -11.76
N ASP A 181 1.23 1.29 -12.39
CA ASP A 181 0.00 1.42 -13.18
C ASP A 181 -0.01 0.46 -14.37
N GLN A 182 1.12 0.32 -15.06
CA GLN A 182 1.26 -0.63 -16.16
C GLN A 182 1.14 -2.09 -15.68
N CYS A 183 1.77 -2.44 -14.56
CA CYS A 183 1.59 -3.75 -13.94
C CYS A 183 0.11 -4.01 -13.58
N ALA A 184 -0.58 -3.01 -13.01
CA ALA A 184 -2.00 -3.12 -12.68
C ALA A 184 -2.87 -3.34 -13.94
N ALA A 185 -2.51 -2.77 -15.08
CA ALA A 185 -3.18 -2.98 -16.36
C ALA A 185 -2.89 -4.35 -16.98
N LEU A 186 -1.65 -4.85 -16.83
CA LEU A 186 -1.20 -6.15 -17.33
C LEU A 186 -1.80 -7.34 -16.56
N LEU A 187 -2.17 -7.14 -15.30
CA LEU A 187 -2.81 -8.17 -14.48
C LEU A 187 -4.23 -8.48 -14.94
N ARG A 188 -4.57 -9.77 -15.04
CA ARG A 188 -5.97 -10.20 -15.14
C ARG A 188 -6.76 -9.83 -13.88
N PRO A 189 -8.10 -9.76 -13.92
CA PRO A 189 -8.90 -9.69 -12.71
C PRO A 189 -8.53 -10.79 -11.70
N GLY A 190 -8.20 -10.36 -10.48
CA GLY A 190 -7.70 -11.17 -9.38
C GLY A 190 -6.23 -11.61 -9.48
N GLY A 191 -5.48 -11.20 -10.52
CA GLY A 191 -4.04 -11.45 -10.62
C GLY A 191 -3.26 -10.75 -9.52
N VAL A 192 -2.02 -11.21 -9.26
CA VAL A 192 -1.17 -10.74 -8.15
C VAL A 192 0.10 -10.04 -8.65
N LEU A 193 0.36 -8.84 -8.14
CA LEU A 193 1.63 -8.13 -8.24
C LEU A 193 2.45 -8.44 -6.99
N CYS A 194 3.68 -8.88 -7.18
CA CYS A 194 4.67 -9.10 -6.14
C CYS A 194 5.80 -8.08 -6.27
N VAL A 195 5.95 -7.18 -5.30
CA VAL A 195 7.04 -6.20 -5.26
C VAL A 195 7.99 -6.53 -4.11
N VAL A 196 9.28 -6.63 -4.41
CA VAL A 196 10.35 -6.74 -3.42
C VAL A 196 11.29 -5.55 -3.57
N THR A 197 11.50 -4.80 -2.48
CA THR A 197 12.37 -3.62 -2.50
C THR A 197 12.90 -3.30 -1.10
N PRO A 198 14.07 -2.64 -1.00
CA PRO A 198 14.59 -2.06 0.23
C PRO A 198 13.70 -0.94 0.79
N ASP A 199 13.51 -0.92 2.12
CA ASP A 199 12.74 0.09 2.86
C ASP A 199 13.68 1.09 3.58
N PRO A 200 13.85 2.32 3.06
CA PRO A 200 14.70 3.33 3.69
C PRO A 200 14.13 3.85 5.03
N ALA A 201 12.87 3.56 5.35
CA ALA A 201 12.26 3.94 6.63
C ALA A 201 12.45 2.89 7.74
N SER A 202 13.06 1.74 7.41
CA SER A 202 13.33 0.65 8.35
C SER A 202 14.27 1.08 9.48
N LEU A 203 14.19 0.39 10.62
CA LEU A 203 15.10 0.66 11.74
C LEU A 203 16.56 0.38 11.35
N THR A 204 16.80 -0.70 10.61
CA THR A 204 18.12 -1.08 10.11
C THR A 204 18.72 0.00 9.20
N ALA A 205 17.93 0.57 8.27
CA ALA A 205 18.38 1.69 7.45
C ALA A 205 18.75 2.93 8.29
N LYS A 206 17.91 3.26 9.29
CA LYS A 206 18.16 4.40 10.20
C LYS A 206 19.42 4.22 11.04
N VAL A 207 19.67 3.00 11.53
CA VAL A 207 20.86 2.68 12.34
C VAL A 207 22.12 2.65 11.47
N ALA A 208 22.05 2.05 10.28
CA ALA A 208 23.20 1.96 9.38
C ALA A 208 23.56 3.31 8.73
N GLY A 209 22.62 4.26 8.66
CA GLY A 209 22.83 5.60 8.14
C GLY A 209 23.39 5.56 6.71
N LYS A 210 24.42 6.36 6.42
CA LYS A 210 25.06 6.42 5.10
C LYS A 210 25.70 5.11 4.61
N ARG A 211 25.88 4.12 5.49
CA ARG A 211 26.42 2.80 5.17
C ARG A 211 25.33 1.74 5.04
N TRP A 212 24.07 2.14 4.95
CA TRP A 212 23.00 1.20 4.64
C TRP A 212 23.17 0.67 3.22
N TRP A 213 23.00 -0.64 3.05
CA TRP A 213 23.29 -1.32 1.79
C TRP A 213 22.31 -0.96 0.67
N GLY A 214 21.11 -0.49 1.03
CA GLY A 214 20.15 0.05 0.06
C GLY A 214 20.57 1.38 -0.55
N TYR A 215 21.64 2.04 -0.06
CA TYR A 215 22.19 3.23 -0.67
C TYR A 215 23.31 2.89 -1.66
N LEU A 216 22.90 2.36 -2.82
CA LEU A 216 23.77 2.00 -3.94
C LEU A 216 23.80 3.08 -5.01
N PRO A 217 24.86 3.17 -5.84
CA PRO A 217 24.90 4.11 -6.95
C PRO A 217 23.78 3.89 -7.97
N ALA A 218 23.25 2.68 -8.07
CA ALA A 218 22.24 2.30 -9.06
C ALA A 218 20.78 2.57 -8.65
N HIS A 219 20.51 2.82 -7.36
CA HIS A 219 19.14 3.04 -6.89
C HIS A 219 18.72 4.48 -7.16
N THR A 220 17.87 4.67 -8.17
CA THR A 220 17.40 6.00 -8.55
C THR A 220 16.38 6.52 -7.54
N VAL A 221 15.50 5.64 -7.05
CA VAL A 221 14.45 5.94 -6.06
C VAL A 221 14.47 4.88 -4.96
N LEU A 222 14.19 5.27 -3.73
CA LEU A 222 13.96 4.36 -2.61
C LEU A 222 12.66 4.77 -1.93
N LEU A 223 11.65 3.90 -2.04
CA LEU A 223 10.29 4.15 -1.60
C LEU A 223 10.11 3.65 -0.16
N PRO A 224 9.85 4.54 0.83
CA PRO A 224 9.43 4.10 2.15
C PRO A 224 8.23 3.17 2.06
N ARG A 225 8.18 2.13 2.91
CA ARG A 225 7.08 1.15 2.94
C ARG A 225 5.68 1.78 2.82
N ARG A 226 5.39 2.85 3.58
CA ARG A 226 4.07 3.53 3.55
C ARG A 226 3.77 4.17 2.20
N THR A 227 4.78 4.73 1.56
CA THR A 227 4.67 5.39 0.25
C THR A 227 4.48 4.36 -0.85
N LEU A 228 5.23 3.25 -0.82
CA LEU A 228 5.02 2.16 -1.77
C LEU A 228 3.59 1.59 -1.68
N ARG A 229 3.09 1.34 -0.46
CA ARG A 229 1.72 0.87 -0.24
C ARG A 229 0.68 1.86 -0.78
N GLU A 230 0.93 3.15 -0.62
CA GLU A 230 0.08 4.21 -1.17
C GLU A 230 0.06 4.17 -2.70
N LEU A 231 1.21 4.10 -3.36
CA LEU A 231 1.29 4.02 -4.83
C LEU A 231 0.55 2.78 -5.36
N ILE A 232 0.80 1.61 -4.76
CA ILE A 232 0.13 0.35 -5.13
C ILE A 232 -1.39 0.45 -4.96
N SER A 233 -1.85 0.99 -3.82
CA SER A 233 -3.28 1.10 -3.55
C SER A 233 -3.94 2.12 -4.49
N ALA A 234 -3.26 3.22 -4.79
CA ALA A 234 -3.77 4.25 -5.68
C ALA A 234 -3.95 3.78 -7.13
N ALA A 235 -3.11 2.85 -7.59
CA ALA A 235 -3.28 2.13 -8.86
C ALA A 235 -4.53 1.23 -8.90
N GLY A 236 -5.24 1.09 -7.77
CA GLY A 236 -6.45 0.28 -7.64
C GLY A 236 -6.16 -1.17 -7.24
N LEU A 237 -4.95 -1.48 -6.78
CA LEU A 237 -4.59 -2.82 -6.30
C LEU A 237 -4.85 -2.95 -4.79
N VAL A 238 -5.35 -4.11 -4.38
CA VAL A 238 -5.62 -4.43 -2.97
C VAL A 238 -4.48 -5.26 -2.41
N ILE A 239 -3.72 -4.69 -1.47
CA ILE A 239 -2.60 -5.40 -0.84
C ILE A 239 -3.13 -6.61 -0.03
N SER A 240 -2.56 -7.79 -0.19
CA SER A 240 -2.88 -8.96 0.65
C SER A 240 -1.83 -9.17 1.73
N ASP A 241 -0.57 -9.03 1.35
CA ASP A 241 0.58 -9.35 2.19
C ASP A 241 1.57 -8.21 2.17
N ASP A 242 2.18 -8.02 3.33
CA ASP A 242 3.26 -7.09 3.54
C ASP A 242 4.14 -7.74 4.60
N VAL A 243 5.18 -8.45 4.17
CA VAL A 243 6.02 -9.28 5.04
C VAL A 243 7.52 -8.96 4.89
N PRO A 244 8.35 -9.12 5.94
CA PRO A 244 9.79 -8.99 5.81
C PRO A 244 10.35 -10.00 4.81
N PHE A 245 11.20 -9.55 3.88
CA PHE A 245 11.84 -10.43 2.94
C PHE A 245 13.01 -11.18 3.60
N LYS A 246 13.12 -12.49 3.33
CA LYS A 246 14.19 -13.34 3.84
C LYS A 246 15.09 -13.75 2.68
N ARG A 247 16.32 -13.25 2.66
CA ARG A 247 17.33 -13.63 1.67
C ARG A 247 18.09 -14.84 2.15
N THR A 248 18.45 -15.71 1.19
CA THR A 248 19.31 -16.88 1.44
C THR A 248 20.64 -16.65 0.74
N PHE A 249 21.71 -16.59 1.52
CA PHE A 249 23.08 -16.45 1.05
C PHE A 249 24.00 -17.38 1.86
N ALA A 250 25.20 -17.64 1.33
CA ALA A 250 26.25 -18.30 2.08
C ALA A 250 26.58 -17.53 3.38
N ALA A 251 26.87 -18.26 4.46
CA ALA A 251 27.22 -17.68 5.76
C ALA A 251 28.42 -16.72 5.66
N LYS A 252 29.40 -17.05 4.81
CA LYS A 252 30.52 -16.16 4.45
C LYS A 252 30.04 -14.79 3.96
N ARG A 253 29.04 -14.76 3.07
CA ARG A 253 28.50 -13.51 2.50
C ARG A 253 27.78 -12.67 3.55
N TRP A 254 27.05 -13.30 4.48
CA TRP A 254 26.43 -12.60 5.61
C TRP A 254 27.46 -11.94 6.53
N VAL A 255 28.49 -12.68 6.93
CA VAL A 255 29.52 -12.18 7.85
C VAL A 255 30.44 -11.16 7.17
N GLY A 256 30.78 -11.37 5.90
CA GLY A 256 31.50 -10.38 5.08
C GLY A 256 30.74 -9.06 4.97
N GLY A 257 29.43 -9.12 4.72
CA GLY A 257 28.60 -7.91 4.72
C GLY A 257 28.61 -7.17 6.07
N LEU A 258 28.54 -7.89 7.20
CA LEU A 258 28.64 -7.25 8.52
C LEU A 258 30.02 -6.59 8.74
N ALA A 259 31.10 -7.24 8.30
CA ALA A 259 32.46 -6.69 8.35
C ALA A 259 32.55 -5.34 7.63
N GLU A 260 31.92 -5.22 6.45
CA GLU A 260 31.88 -3.98 5.66
C GLU A 260 31.06 -2.85 6.30
N ARG A 261 30.26 -3.13 7.34
CA ARG A 261 29.33 -2.16 7.96
C ARG A 261 29.81 -1.66 9.34
N LEU A 262 30.61 -2.46 10.05
CA LEU A 262 31.04 -2.15 11.43
C LEU A 262 32.45 -1.53 11.50
N PRO A 263 32.75 -0.67 12.50
CA PRO A 263 34.13 -0.33 12.86
C PRO A 263 34.86 -1.61 13.36
N ALA A 264 36.10 -1.84 12.93
CA ALA A 264 36.88 -3.08 13.19
C ALA A 264 36.43 -4.35 12.43
N GLY A 265 35.96 -4.18 11.19
CA GLY A 265 35.51 -5.27 10.30
C GLY A 265 36.55 -6.34 9.95
N GLU A 266 37.85 -6.10 10.15
CA GLU A 266 38.94 -7.03 9.77
C GLU A 266 38.81 -8.40 10.46
N SER A 267 38.47 -8.42 11.75
CA SER A 267 38.27 -9.68 12.49
C SER A 267 37.05 -10.46 12.01
N LEU A 268 36.00 -9.75 11.56
CA LEU A 268 34.80 -10.37 10.99
C LEU A 268 35.06 -10.88 9.57
N ALA A 269 35.83 -10.15 8.76
CA ALA A 269 36.25 -10.61 7.44
C ALA A 269 37.10 -11.89 7.53
N ALA A 270 38.07 -11.92 8.45
CA ALA A 270 38.89 -13.11 8.70
C ALA A 270 38.06 -14.30 9.21
N LEU A 271 37.00 -14.04 10.00
CA LEU A 271 36.04 -15.08 10.40
C LEU A 271 35.23 -15.57 9.19
N ALA A 272 34.76 -14.67 8.33
CA ALA A 272 33.95 -15.00 7.16
C ALA A 272 34.65 -16.00 6.24
N ASP A 273 35.96 -15.83 6.02
CA ASP A 273 36.77 -16.74 5.19
C ASP A 273 36.92 -18.15 5.78
N ARG A 274 36.70 -18.32 7.09
CA ARG A 274 36.79 -19.62 7.80
C ARG A 274 35.45 -20.31 7.95
N LEU A 275 34.34 -19.69 7.53
CA LEU A 275 33.01 -20.26 7.70
C LEU A 275 32.79 -21.42 6.70
N PRO A 276 32.13 -22.51 7.14
CA PRO A 276 31.70 -23.56 6.23
C PRO A 276 30.69 -23.02 5.21
N PRO A 277 30.50 -23.69 4.05
CA PRO A 277 29.57 -23.29 3.00
C PRO A 277 28.11 -23.59 3.37
N VAL A 278 27.67 -23.09 4.52
CA VAL A 278 26.29 -23.20 5.02
C VAL A 278 25.46 -22.06 4.46
N GLN A 279 24.26 -22.37 3.99
CA GLN A 279 23.28 -21.38 3.54
C GLN A 279 22.45 -20.88 4.74
N LEU A 280 22.36 -19.57 4.91
CA LEU A 280 21.57 -18.94 5.98
C LEU A 280 20.47 -18.07 5.37
N SER A 281 19.23 -18.28 5.82
CA SER A 281 18.08 -17.47 5.43
C SER A 281 17.73 -16.47 6.54
N LEU A 282 18.05 -15.19 6.34
CA LEU A 282 17.85 -14.13 7.33
C LEU A 282 17.05 -12.96 6.74
N SER A 283 16.35 -12.21 7.60
CA SER A 283 15.77 -10.91 7.28
C SER A 283 16.30 -9.88 8.26
N LEU A 284 16.79 -8.75 7.75
CA LEU A 284 17.18 -7.62 8.59
C LEU A 284 16.02 -6.60 8.74
N GLY A 285 14.82 -6.92 8.24
CA GLY A 285 13.62 -6.08 8.36
C GLY A 285 13.66 -4.79 7.54
N ASP A 286 14.62 -4.64 6.64
CA ASP A 286 14.84 -3.50 5.75
C ASP A 286 14.54 -3.81 4.29
N GLU A 287 13.97 -4.97 4.02
CA GLU A 287 13.42 -5.37 2.74
C GLU A 287 12.06 -6.00 2.95
N ARG A 288 11.15 -5.77 2.01
CA ARG A 288 9.76 -6.19 2.16
C ARG A 288 9.25 -6.81 0.89
N VAL A 289 8.45 -7.86 1.06
CA VAL A 289 7.61 -8.41 0.00
C VAL A 289 6.21 -7.84 0.20
N ILE A 290 5.70 -7.15 -0.81
CA ILE A 290 4.32 -6.70 -0.87
C ILE A 290 3.62 -7.46 -1.99
N LEU A 291 2.55 -8.17 -1.64
CA LEU A 291 1.64 -8.76 -2.61
C LEU A 291 0.38 -7.91 -2.72
N ALA A 292 -0.07 -7.62 -3.93
CA ALA A 292 -1.26 -6.82 -4.19
C ALA A 292 -2.05 -7.32 -5.39
N HIS A 293 -3.37 -7.22 -5.34
CA HIS A 293 -4.26 -7.88 -6.28
C HIS A 293 -5.10 -6.90 -7.07
N ARG A 294 -5.33 -7.22 -8.35
CA ARG A 294 -6.34 -6.53 -9.16
C ARG A 294 -7.74 -7.04 -8.83
N THR A 295 -8.25 -6.70 -7.65
CA THR A 295 -9.54 -7.22 -7.18
C THR A 295 -10.72 -6.61 -7.96
N PRO A 296 -11.54 -7.43 -8.65
CA PRO A 296 -12.72 -6.92 -9.33
C PRO A 296 -13.83 -6.55 -8.33
N VAL A 297 -14.71 -5.63 -8.75
CA VAL A 297 -16.02 -5.44 -8.11
C VAL A 297 -16.99 -6.41 -8.77
N THR A 298 -17.69 -7.20 -7.96
CA THR A 298 -18.80 -8.03 -8.40
C THR A 298 -20.08 -7.20 -8.26
N PRO A 299 -20.74 -6.82 -9.37
CA PRO A 299 -21.98 -6.07 -9.29
C PRO A 299 -23.13 -6.94 -8.81
N ALA A 300 -24.07 -6.35 -8.07
CA ALA A 300 -25.33 -7.02 -7.76
C ALA A 300 -26.20 -7.13 -9.03
N ALA A 301 -26.97 -8.22 -9.14
CA ALA A 301 -27.87 -8.42 -10.29
C ALA A 301 -29.01 -7.40 -10.32
N GLU A 302 -29.51 -7.03 -9.15
CA GLU A 302 -30.53 -5.99 -8.96
C GLU A 302 -29.99 -4.96 -7.95
N PRO A 303 -29.41 -3.84 -8.42
CA PRO A 303 -28.84 -2.82 -7.53
C PRO A 303 -29.88 -2.25 -6.57
N LEU A 304 -29.48 -2.08 -5.31
CA LEU A 304 -30.30 -1.49 -4.24
C LEU A 304 -30.69 -0.04 -4.55
N LEU A 305 -29.67 0.74 -4.91
CA LEU A 305 -29.76 2.17 -5.13
C LEU A 305 -30.13 2.47 -6.57
N ARG A 306 -30.87 3.56 -6.75
CA ARG A 306 -31.21 4.08 -8.07
C ARG A 306 -30.30 5.27 -8.36
N HIS A 307 -29.67 5.27 -9.53
CA HIS A 307 -28.94 6.43 -10.01
C HIS A 307 -29.82 7.67 -9.92
N THR A 308 -29.36 8.65 -9.14
CA THR A 308 -30.08 9.89 -8.90
C THR A 308 -29.96 10.84 -10.11
N ASN A 309 -29.13 10.50 -11.10
CA ASN A 309 -28.74 11.34 -12.25
C ASN A 309 -28.30 12.75 -11.81
N GLY A 310 -27.85 12.89 -10.55
CA GLY A 310 -27.38 14.13 -9.98
C GLY A 310 -26.06 14.58 -10.62
N ARG A 311 -25.78 15.88 -10.55
CA ARG A 311 -24.50 16.45 -11.03
C ARG A 311 -23.29 16.03 -10.18
N ALA A 312 -23.50 15.48 -8.99
CA ALA A 312 -22.46 15.12 -8.03
C ALA A 312 -22.73 13.71 -7.47
N PRO A 313 -22.06 12.66 -8.00
CA PRO A 313 -22.34 11.29 -7.60
C PRO A 313 -22.02 11.01 -6.12
N ILE A 314 -22.92 10.33 -5.42
CA ILE A 314 -22.79 9.94 -4.02
C ILE A 314 -22.54 8.43 -3.95
N HIS A 315 -21.46 8.02 -3.30
CA HIS A 315 -21.11 6.61 -3.13
C HIS A 315 -21.17 6.23 -1.64
N VAL A 316 -21.96 5.22 -1.32
CA VAL A 316 -21.96 4.58 -0.01
C VAL A 316 -20.90 3.49 0.01
N VAL A 317 -20.03 3.52 1.02
CA VAL A 317 -18.99 2.51 1.26
C VAL A 317 -19.31 1.77 2.56
N LEU A 318 -19.41 0.45 2.48
CA LEU A 318 -19.74 -0.42 3.62
C LEU A 318 -18.61 -1.40 3.95
N PRO A 319 -17.70 -1.09 4.89
CA PRO A 319 -16.77 -2.07 5.42
C PRO A 319 -17.54 -3.21 6.11
N ALA A 320 -17.21 -4.45 5.75
CA ALA A 320 -17.90 -5.64 6.26
C ALA A 320 -16.90 -6.74 6.64
N TYR A 321 -17.15 -7.37 7.77
CA TYR A 321 -16.53 -8.63 8.16
C TYR A 321 -17.52 -9.41 9.02
N ARG A 322 -17.96 -10.57 8.53
CA ARG A 322 -19.00 -11.40 9.18
C ARG A 322 -20.32 -10.66 9.39
N ALA A 323 -20.84 -10.05 8.33
CA ALA A 323 -22.03 -9.18 8.37
C ALA A 323 -23.31 -9.84 7.84
N VAL A 324 -23.32 -11.17 7.64
CA VAL A 324 -24.47 -11.94 7.12
C VAL A 324 -25.79 -11.58 7.79
N ARG A 325 -25.78 -11.43 9.13
CA ARG A 325 -27.01 -11.22 9.91
C ARG A 325 -27.55 -9.80 9.87
N THR A 326 -26.71 -8.82 9.54
CA THR A 326 -27.03 -7.39 9.67
C THR A 326 -27.27 -6.71 8.34
N ILE A 327 -26.71 -7.25 7.24
CA ILE A 327 -26.91 -6.71 5.88
C ILE A 327 -28.40 -6.51 5.52
N PRO A 328 -29.31 -7.49 5.74
CA PRO A 328 -30.72 -7.32 5.36
C PRO A 328 -31.36 -6.09 6.02
N ASP A 329 -31.07 -5.86 7.31
CA ASP A 329 -31.59 -4.72 8.06
C ASP A 329 -30.99 -3.39 7.58
N VAL A 330 -29.68 -3.37 7.28
CA VAL A 330 -29.01 -2.17 6.75
C VAL A 330 -29.63 -1.76 5.43
N VAL A 331 -29.79 -2.73 4.52
CA VAL A 331 -30.37 -2.52 3.18
C VAL A 331 -31.82 -2.08 3.27
N ALA A 332 -32.63 -2.69 4.14
CA ALA A 332 -34.04 -2.35 4.30
C ALA A 332 -34.27 -0.91 4.80
N GLN A 333 -33.32 -0.37 5.57
CA GLN A 333 -33.39 0.98 6.13
C GLN A 333 -32.76 2.06 5.22
N MET A 334 -31.95 1.65 4.24
CA MET A 334 -31.27 2.60 3.35
C MET A 334 -32.25 3.12 2.28
N PRO A 335 -32.49 4.44 2.20
CA PRO A 335 -33.36 5.00 1.17
C PRO A 335 -32.74 4.78 -0.21
N LYS A 336 -33.54 4.29 -1.17
CA LYS A 336 -33.05 3.88 -2.50
C LYS A 336 -32.55 5.03 -3.37
N ASP A 337 -32.92 6.25 -3.01
CA ASP A 337 -32.58 7.51 -3.65
C ASP A 337 -31.55 8.34 -2.84
N ALA A 338 -31.02 7.80 -1.74
CA ALA A 338 -30.04 8.50 -0.91
C ALA A 338 -28.63 8.59 -1.52
N ALA A 339 -28.31 7.74 -2.50
CA ALA A 339 -27.01 7.70 -3.17
C ALA A 339 -27.10 6.99 -4.53
N ASP A 340 -26.02 7.05 -5.32
CA ASP A 340 -25.94 6.44 -6.66
C ASP A 340 -25.38 5.02 -6.63
N HIS A 341 -24.42 4.75 -5.74
CA HIS A 341 -23.74 3.46 -5.63
C HIS A 341 -23.60 3.02 -4.18
N ALA A 342 -23.75 1.72 -3.92
CA ALA A 342 -23.49 1.11 -2.62
C ALA A 342 -22.49 -0.03 -2.79
N LEU A 343 -21.28 0.19 -2.30
CA LEU A 343 -20.18 -0.75 -2.40
C LEU A 343 -19.85 -1.33 -1.02
N LEU A 344 -20.09 -2.62 -0.86
CA LEU A 344 -19.67 -3.40 0.29
C LEU A 344 -18.23 -3.92 0.10
N ILE A 345 -17.38 -3.64 1.07
CA ILE A 345 -16.00 -4.13 1.13
C ILE A 345 -15.97 -5.32 2.08
N ASP A 346 -16.01 -6.54 1.53
CA ASP A 346 -15.91 -7.76 2.32
C ASP A 346 -14.44 -8.05 2.65
N ASP A 347 -14.06 -7.94 3.93
CA ASP A 347 -12.69 -8.10 4.42
C ASP A 347 -12.29 -9.58 4.59
N ALA A 348 -12.48 -10.35 3.52
CA ALA A 348 -12.26 -11.79 3.44
C ALA A 348 -13.07 -12.57 4.50
N SER A 349 -14.37 -12.29 4.62
CA SER A 349 -15.23 -12.98 5.58
C SER A 349 -15.23 -14.50 5.36
N PRO A 350 -15.22 -15.30 6.45
CA PRO A 350 -15.31 -16.76 6.36
C PRO A 350 -16.75 -17.27 6.19
N ASP A 351 -17.74 -16.37 6.24
CA ASP A 351 -19.16 -16.69 6.08
C ASP A 351 -19.71 -16.17 4.73
N GLU A 352 -21.03 -16.26 4.55
CA GLU A 352 -21.72 -15.90 3.30
C GLU A 352 -21.93 -14.38 3.11
N THR A 353 -21.13 -13.52 3.77
CA THR A 353 -21.28 -12.05 3.73
C THR A 353 -21.35 -11.53 2.29
N THR A 354 -20.41 -11.94 1.41
CA THR A 354 -20.43 -11.59 -0.02
C THR A 354 -21.75 -12.00 -0.70
N THR A 355 -22.19 -13.24 -0.50
CA THR A 355 -23.39 -13.78 -1.16
C THR A 355 -24.64 -13.01 -0.74
N VAL A 356 -24.81 -12.79 0.57
CA VAL A 356 -25.95 -12.04 1.11
C VAL A 356 -25.94 -10.59 0.64
N ALA A 357 -24.78 -9.93 0.61
CA ALA A 357 -24.67 -8.57 0.10
C ALA A 357 -25.16 -8.45 -1.36
N LEU A 358 -24.71 -9.35 -2.24
CA LEU A 358 -25.12 -9.36 -3.65
C LEU A 358 -26.62 -9.62 -3.83
N LEU A 359 -27.19 -10.56 -3.05
CA LEU A 359 -28.63 -10.87 -3.09
C LEU A 359 -29.49 -9.69 -2.63
N HIS A 360 -28.96 -8.83 -1.78
CA HIS A 360 -29.64 -7.64 -1.28
C HIS A 360 -29.30 -6.35 -2.05
N GLY A 361 -28.66 -6.48 -3.22
CA GLY A 361 -28.45 -5.35 -4.14
C GLY A 361 -27.22 -4.50 -3.85
N LEU A 362 -26.28 -4.96 -3.02
CA LEU A 362 -25.00 -4.29 -2.79
C LEU A 362 -23.94 -4.85 -3.75
N ASP A 363 -23.21 -3.96 -4.42
CA ASP A 363 -22.00 -4.37 -5.13
C ASP A 363 -20.93 -4.78 -4.13
N VAL A 364 -20.11 -5.78 -4.47
CA VAL A 364 -19.12 -6.33 -3.54
C VAL A 364 -17.72 -6.28 -4.11
N LEU A 365 -16.77 -5.74 -3.34
CA LEU A 365 -15.35 -5.97 -3.51
C LEU A 365 -14.84 -6.82 -2.34
N ARG A 366 -14.43 -8.05 -2.61
CA ARG A 366 -13.90 -8.96 -1.59
C ARG A 366 -12.38 -8.92 -1.54
N HIS A 367 -11.82 -8.60 -0.38
CA HIS A 367 -10.37 -8.63 -0.20
C HIS A 367 -9.80 -10.05 -0.35
N PRO A 368 -8.57 -10.19 -0.89
CA PRO A 368 -7.87 -11.47 -0.97
C PRO A 368 -7.46 -12.03 0.41
N ALA A 369 -7.26 -11.15 1.39
CA ALA A 369 -6.95 -11.49 2.77
C ALA A 369 -7.55 -10.42 3.71
N ASN A 370 -7.75 -10.75 4.98
CA ASN A 370 -8.25 -9.79 5.96
C ASN A 370 -7.21 -8.67 6.18
N ARG A 371 -7.59 -7.43 5.88
CA ARG A 371 -6.75 -6.23 5.99
C ARG A 371 -7.07 -5.42 7.24
N GLY A 372 -8.21 -5.67 7.89
CA GLY A 372 -8.69 -4.89 9.02
C GLY A 372 -9.49 -3.66 8.60
N TYR A 373 -10.10 -3.03 9.60
CA TYR A 373 -11.08 -1.95 9.43
C TYR A 373 -10.59 -0.75 8.60
N GLY A 374 -9.39 -0.23 8.89
CA GLY A 374 -8.78 0.85 8.11
C GLY A 374 -8.39 0.39 6.70
N GLY A 375 -8.03 -0.89 6.54
CA GLY A 375 -7.77 -1.50 5.23
C GLY A 375 -8.99 -1.46 4.33
N SER A 376 -10.16 -1.86 4.85
CA SER A 376 -11.44 -1.83 4.11
C SER A 376 -11.89 -0.42 3.77
N GLN A 377 -11.76 0.52 4.70
CA GLN A 377 -12.05 1.93 4.42
C GLN A 377 -11.20 2.47 3.26
N LYS A 378 -9.89 2.21 3.27
CA LYS A 378 -9.00 2.65 2.19
C LYS A 378 -9.41 2.09 0.84
N THR A 379 -9.73 0.79 0.77
CA THR A 379 -10.16 0.16 -0.47
C THR A 379 -11.44 0.79 -0.99
N GLY A 380 -12.45 0.96 -0.12
CA GLY A 380 -13.73 1.55 -0.50
C GLY A 380 -13.62 3.01 -0.94
N TYR A 381 -12.86 3.82 -0.22
CA TYR A 381 -12.64 5.23 -0.59
C TYR A 381 -11.87 5.35 -1.90
N THR A 382 -10.84 4.52 -2.09
CA THR A 382 -10.06 4.50 -3.34
C THR A 382 -10.96 4.10 -4.51
N ARG A 383 -11.81 3.09 -4.35
CA ARG A 383 -12.72 2.65 -5.39
C ARG A 383 -13.74 3.73 -5.73
N ALA A 384 -14.40 4.32 -4.72
CA ALA A 384 -15.35 5.40 -4.92
C ALA A 384 -14.73 6.60 -5.65
N LEU A 385 -13.52 7.03 -5.27
CA LEU A 385 -12.81 8.14 -5.93
C LEU A 385 -12.48 7.84 -7.40
N ARG A 386 -12.11 6.60 -7.71
CA ARG A 386 -11.79 6.16 -9.07
C ARG A 386 -13.03 6.03 -9.95
N ASP A 387 -14.17 5.68 -9.34
CA ASP A 387 -15.48 5.64 -9.99
C ASP A 387 -16.13 7.03 -10.15
N GLY A 388 -15.43 8.11 -9.74
CA GLY A 388 -15.90 9.48 -9.96
C GLY A 388 -16.83 10.02 -8.88
N ALA A 389 -16.88 9.40 -7.69
CA ALA A 389 -17.66 9.92 -6.56
C ALA A 389 -17.28 11.39 -6.27
N ALA A 390 -18.29 12.23 -6.07
CA ALA A 390 -18.15 13.58 -5.52
C ALA A 390 -18.27 13.57 -3.99
N VAL A 391 -19.13 12.70 -3.44
CA VAL A 391 -19.32 12.49 -2.01
C VAL A 391 -19.24 11.02 -1.68
N ILE A 392 -18.50 10.68 -0.63
CA ILE A 392 -18.37 9.31 -0.13
C ILE A 392 -18.95 9.25 1.27
N VAL A 393 -19.97 8.44 1.48
CA VAL A 393 -20.61 8.22 2.79
C VAL A 393 -20.21 6.84 3.30
N MET A 394 -19.56 6.77 4.45
CA MET A 394 -19.25 5.50 5.10
C MET A 394 -20.43 5.07 5.97
N VAL A 395 -20.91 3.84 5.80
CA VAL A 395 -21.93 3.21 6.65
C VAL A 395 -21.40 1.86 7.12
N HIS A 396 -21.53 1.51 8.39
CA HIS A 396 -21.09 0.18 8.86
C HIS A 396 -22.11 -0.88 8.45
N ALA A 397 -21.62 -2.04 7.99
CA ALA A 397 -22.48 -3.16 7.61
C ALA A 397 -23.10 -3.89 8.83
N ASP A 398 -22.76 -3.50 10.06
CA ASP A 398 -23.20 -4.11 11.31
C ASP A 398 -24.48 -3.48 11.90
N ASN A 399 -25.10 -2.53 11.19
CA ASN A 399 -26.30 -1.79 11.62
C ASN A 399 -26.13 -0.96 12.92
N GLN A 400 -24.89 -0.65 13.31
CA GLN A 400 -24.61 0.28 14.43
C GLN A 400 -24.96 1.73 14.08
N TYR A 401 -24.83 2.11 12.81
CA TYR A 401 -25.19 3.42 12.28
C TYR A 401 -26.43 3.35 11.41
N ASP A 402 -27.27 4.38 11.52
CA ASP A 402 -28.54 4.45 10.81
C ASP A 402 -28.33 4.76 9.31
N PRO A 403 -28.56 3.79 8.41
CA PRO A 403 -28.42 4.01 6.96
C PRO A 403 -29.47 4.98 6.40
N GLY A 404 -30.53 5.26 7.16
CA GLY A 404 -31.54 6.27 6.84
C GLY A 404 -30.96 7.68 6.70
N LEU A 405 -29.84 7.96 7.37
CA LEU A 405 -29.21 9.29 7.42
C LEU A 405 -28.19 9.53 6.30
N VAL A 406 -28.07 8.65 5.31
CA VAL A 406 -27.07 8.79 4.23
C VAL A 406 -27.21 10.12 3.49
N ALA A 407 -28.44 10.52 3.17
CA ALA A 407 -28.71 11.80 2.50
C ALA A 407 -28.35 12.99 3.41
N ASP A 408 -28.75 12.95 4.68
CA ASP A 408 -28.41 14.00 5.67
C ASP A 408 -26.90 14.16 5.85
N MET A 409 -26.15 13.06 5.81
CA MET A 409 -24.69 13.06 5.91
C MET A 409 -24.01 13.64 4.66
N ALA A 410 -24.61 13.48 3.47
CA ALA A 410 -24.08 14.00 2.22
C ALA A 410 -24.41 15.48 1.99
N GLU A 411 -25.58 15.93 2.44
CA GLU A 411 -26.15 17.25 2.13
C GLU A 411 -25.21 18.43 2.45
N PRO A 412 -24.54 18.52 3.62
CA PRO A 412 -23.63 19.63 3.90
C PRO A 412 -22.44 19.73 2.94
N ILE A 413 -22.02 18.59 2.36
CA ILE A 413 -20.93 18.56 1.37
C ILE A 413 -21.46 19.02 0.02
N LEU A 414 -22.64 18.56 -0.39
CA LEU A 414 -23.30 18.97 -1.63
C LEU A 414 -23.64 20.46 -1.65
N ALA A 415 -24.07 21.00 -0.51
CA ALA A 415 -24.32 22.42 -0.31
C ALA A 415 -23.03 23.27 -0.30
N GLY A 416 -21.86 22.62 -0.18
CA GLY A 416 -20.57 23.28 -0.10
C GLY A 416 -20.27 23.89 1.26
N ASP A 417 -20.98 23.49 2.32
CA ASP A 417 -20.79 23.96 3.70
C ASP A 417 -19.71 23.15 4.46
N ALA A 418 -19.47 21.91 4.04
CA ALA A 418 -18.52 21.00 4.67
C ALA A 418 -17.61 20.29 3.66
N ASP A 419 -16.39 20.01 4.09
CA ASP A 419 -15.50 19.06 3.39
C ASP A 419 -15.63 17.65 3.99
N VAL A 420 -16.04 17.58 5.27
CA VAL A 420 -16.25 16.36 6.05
C VAL A 420 -17.46 16.52 6.97
N VAL A 421 -18.30 15.49 7.03
CA VAL A 421 -19.43 15.42 7.97
C VAL A 421 -19.22 14.26 8.93
N ILE A 422 -19.46 14.49 10.22
CA ILE A 422 -19.28 13.52 11.29
C ILE A 422 -20.63 13.29 11.98
N GLY A 423 -21.07 12.04 12.02
CA GLY A 423 -22.24 11.65 12.79
C GLY A 423 -21.84 11.43 14.25
N SER A 424 -22.32 12.28 15.16
CA SER A 424 -21.97 12.21 16.58
C SER A 424 -23.11 11.67 17.45
N ARG A 425 -22.77 10.67 18.27
CA ARG A 425 -23.66 10.10 19.29
C ARG A 425 -23.72 10.96 20.55
N LEU A 426 -22.71 11.83 20.73
CA LEU A 426 -22.51 12.64 21.93
C LEU A 426 -22.94 14.10 21.76
N LEU A 427 -23.38 14.51 20.56
CA LEU A 427 -23.83 15.88 20.31
C LEU A 427 -25.09 16.24 21.10
N VAL A 428 -26.09 15.34 21.12
CA VAL A 428 -27.28 15.42 21.99
C VAL A 428 -27.11 14.55 23.25
N ASP A 429 -26.06 13.72 23.28
CA ASP A 429 -25.68 12.77 24.33
C ASP A 429 -26.82 11.93 24.91
N ARG A 430 -27.41 11.09 24.06
CA ARG A 430 -28.31 10.00 24.48
C ARG A 430 -27.64 8.62 24.42
N ALA A 431 -26.31 8.58 24.42
CA ALA A 431 -25.55 7.38 24.13
C ALA A 431 -25.77 6.25 25.13
N VAL A 432 -25.76 6.55 26.43
CA VAL A 432 -26.05 5.56 27.48
C VAL A 432 -27.49 5.05 27.39
N ALA A 433 -28.44 5.93 27.07
CA ALA A 433 -29.84 5.54 26.86
C ALA A 433 -30.02 4.66 25.61
N GLY A 434 -29.20 4.85 24.58
CA GLY A 434 -29.14 4.00 23.38
C GLY A 434 -28.32 2.71 23.54
N GLY A 435 -27.99 2.33 24.78
CA GLY A 435 -27.36 1.05 25.12
C GLY A 435 -25.84 1.07 25.23
N MET A 436 -25.17 2.22 25.09
CA MET A 436 -23.71 2.29 25.26
C MET A 436 -23.31 1.96 26.72
N PRO A 437 -22.38 1.01 26.95
CA PRO A 437 -21.86 0.74 28.29
C PRO A 437 -21.24 1.98 28.94
N ARG A 438 -21.57 2.26 30.20
CA ARG A 438 -21.10 3.46 30.92
C ARG A 438 -19.59 3.64 30.91
N TRP A 439 -18.82 2.57 31.03
CA TRP A 439 -17.35 2.65 30.99
C TRP A 439 -16.82 3.05 29.60
N LYS A 440 -17.48 2.62 28.51
CA LYS A 440 -17.16 3.07 27.14
C LYS A 440 -17.50 4.55 26.97
N TRP A 441 -18.64 4.97 27.49
CA TRP A 441 -19.05 6.38 27.48
C TRP A 441 -18.05 7.27 28.23
N VAL A 442 -17.62 6.88 29.44
CA VAL A 442 -16.58 7.60 30.20
C VAL A 442 -15.26 7.65 29.43
N GLY A 443 -14.82 6.52 28.89
CA GLY A 443 -13.60 6.46 28.08
C GLY A 443 -13.65 7.37 26.85
N ASN A 444 -14.78 7.37 26.13
CA ASN A 444 -15.00 8.21 24.97
C ASN A 444 -14.97 9.71 25.33
N ARG A 445 -15.68 10.11 26.39
CA ARG A 445 -15.66 11.51 26.89
C ARG A 445 -14.26 11.95 27.32
N LEU A 446 -13.53 11.10 28.04
CA LEU A 446 -12.18 11.41 28.51
C LEU A 446 -11.21 11.60 27.34
N LEU A 447 -11.18 10.65 26.40
CA LEU A 447 -10.32 10.74 25.21
C LEU A 447 -10.69 11.95 24.35
N THR A 448 -11.99 12.16 24.10
CA THR A 448 -12.49 13.34 23.36
C THR A 448 -12.02 14.65 23.99
N GLY A 449 -12.00 14.73 25.33
CA GLY A 449 -11.47 15.89 26.04
C GLY A 449 -9.97 16.11 25.81
N ILE A 450 -9.17 15.04 25.86
CA ILE A 450 -7.72 15.08 25.58
C ILE A 450 -7.47 15.48 24.13
N GLU A 451 -8.19 14.89 23.19
CA GLU A 451 -8.09 15.15 21.76
C GLU A 451 -8.41 16.61 21.44
N ASN A 452 -9.54 17.13 21.95
CA ASN A 452 -9.88 18.55 21.82
C ASN A 452 -8.80 19.47 22.41
N ALA A 453 -8.21 19.12 23.55
CA ALA A 453 -7.13 19.90 24.16
C ALA A 453 -5.85 19.91 23.29
N VAL A 454 -5.49 18.80 22.67
CA VAL A 454 -4.31 18.68 21.80
C VAL A 454 -4.54 19.34 20.44
N PHE A 455 -5.71 19.12 19.84
CA PHE A 455 -6.08 19.60 18.53
C PHE A 455 -6.52 21.07 18.52
N GLY A 456 -6.94 21.61 19.67
CA GLY A 456 -7.42 22.98 19.78
C GLY A 456 -8.79 23.21 19.17
N VAL A 457 -9.62 22.16 19.07
CA VAL A 457 -11.00 22.21 18.57
C VAL A 457 -11.99 21.72 19.62
N ARG A 458 -13.28 21.70 19.29
CA ARG A 458 -14.37 21.36 20.22
C ARG A 458 -15.37 20.38 19.60
N PHE A 459 -14.86 19.30 19.00
CA PHE A 459 -15.74 18.25 18.50
C PHE A 459 -16.43 17.54 19.65
N SER A 460 -17.65 17.10 19.42
CA SER A 460 -18.44 16.35 20.40
C SER A 460 -18.01 14.88 20.51
N GLU A 461 -17.44 14.29 19.45
CA GLU A 461 -16.96 12.91 19.43
C GLU A 461 -15.87 12.66 18.37
N TYR A 462 -14.81 11.94 18.73
CA TYR A 462 -13.76 11.47 17.80
C TYR A 462 -13.88 9.98 17.43
N HIS A 463 -14.60 9.19 18.22
CA HIS A 463 -14.62 7.72 18.10
C HIS A 463 -15.85 7.18 17.37
N THR A 464 -16.50 8.02 16.58
CA THR A 464 -17.60 7.63 15.68
C THR A 464 -17.07 7.22 14.33
N GLY A 465 -17.57 6.11 13.80
CA GLY A 465 -17.29 5.66 12.44
C GLY A 465 -18.13 6.36 11.39
N TYR A 466 -19.31 6.89 11.72
CA TYR A 466 -20.23 7.44 10.72
C TYR A 466 -19.72 8.77 10.16
N ARG A 467 -19.23 8.75 8.93
CA ARG A 467 -18.61 9.91 8.29
C ARG A 467 -18.97 10.01 6.83
N ALA A 468 -19.07 11.23 6.34
CA ALA A 468 -19.06 11.52 4.91
C ALA A 468 -17.89 12.43 4.57
N PHE A 469 -17.35 12.25 3.36
CA PHE A 469 -16.21 13.01 2.86
C PHE A 469 -16.50 13.54 1.47
N SER A 470 -16.10 14.79 1.23
CA SER A 470 -15.91 15.26 -0.14
C SER A 470 -14.77 14.50 -0.80
N ALA A 471 -14.89 14.25 -2.10
CA ALA A 471 -13.84 13.64 -2.89
C ALA A 471 -12.56 14.49 -2.87
N ASP A 472 -12.70 15.81 -2.90
CA ASP A 472 -11.59 16.76 -2.83
C ASP A 472 -10.82 16.65 -1.52
N PHE A 473 -11.51 16.52 -0.39
CA PHE A 473 -10.84 16.29 0.89
C PHE A 473 -10.03 15.00 0.87
N LEU A 474 -10.61 13.87 0.47
CA LEU A 474 -9.89 12.58 0.43
C LEU A 474 -8.69 12.60 -0.52
N ARG A 475 -8.82 13.25 -1.69
CA ARG A 475 -7.70 13.46 -2.63
C ARG A 475 -6.61 14.36 -2.05
N SER A 476 -6.93 15.20 -1.07
CA SER A 476 -6.01 16.16 -0.50
C SER A 476 -5.13 15.59 0.63
N VAL A 477 -5.47 14.41 1.18
CA VAL A 477 -4.83 13.80 2.37
C VAL A 477 -4.29 12.39 2.08
N PRO A 478 -3.18 11.95 2.69
CA PRO A 478 -2.52 10.71 2.35
C PRO A 478 -3.14 9.50 3.09
N PHE A 479 -4.46 9.34 3.03
CA PHE A 479 -5.19 8.34 3.82
C PHE A 479 -4.73 6.90 3.54
N LEU A 480 -4.19 6.62 2.35
CA LEU A 480 -3.61 5.33 2.00
C LEU A 480 -2.39 4.96 2.87
N ARG A 481 -1.67 5.94 3.42
CA ARG A 481 -0.53 5.74 4.34
C ARG A 481 -0.94 5.44 5.79
N ASN A 482 -2.22 5.60 6.13
CA ASN A 482 -2.74 5.41 7.48
C ASN A 482 -2.57 3.94 7.93
N SER A 483 -2.95 3.62 9.15
CA SER A 483 -3.07 2.26 9.66
C SER A 483 -4.16 1.49 8.92
N ASP A 484 -4.05 0.17 8.87
CA ASP A 484 -5.17 -0.68 8.45
C ASP A 484 -6.07 -1.06 9.65
N ASP A 485 -5.73 -0.65 10.88
CA ASP A 485 -6.51 -0.89 12.09
C ASP A 485 -7.50 0.26 12.39
N PHE A 486 -8.27 0.13 13.48
CA PHE A 486 -9.17 1.16 14.03
C PHE A 486 -8.55 2.53 14.29
N VAL A 487 -7.23 2.64 14.49
CA VAL A 487 -6.57 3.96 14.66
C VAL A 487 -6.56 4.79 13.38
N PHE A 488 -6.88 4.20 12.21
CA PHE A 488 -7.08 4.90 10.95
C PHE A 488 -7.94 6.16 11.12
N ASP A 489 -9.02 6.03 11.88
CA ASP A 489 -9.96 7.09 12.19
C ASP A 489 -9.29 8.30 12.84
N GLN A 490 -8.40 8.05 13.79
CA GLN A 490 -7.66 9.10 14.49
C GLN A 490 -6.62 9.78 13.60
N GLU A 491 -6.00 9.01 12.71
CA GLU A 491 -5.07 9.56 11.71
C GLU A 491 -5.81 10.42 10.67
N ILE A 492 -7.04 10.04 10.31
CA ILE A 492 -7.93 10.86 9.47
C ILE A 492 -8.31 12.17 10.19
N PHE A 493 -8.66 12.15 11.48
CA PHE A 493 -8.92 13.40 12.24
C PHE A 493 -7.70 14.34 12.25
N ALA A 494 -6.51 13.79 12.50
CA ALA A 494 -5.27 14.57 12.42
C ALA A 494 -5.07 15.19 11.02
N GLN A 495 -5.44 14.47 9.96
CA GLN A 495 -5.40 14.94 8.57
C GLN A 495 -6.43 16.03 8.27
N MET A 496 -7.68 15.89 8.76
CA MET A 496 -8.72 16.93 8.62
C MET A 496 -8.23 18.27 9.17
N LEU A 497 -7.66 18.23 10.37
CA LEU A 497 -7.16 19.42 11.06
C LEU A 497 -5.92 19.99 10.40
N ALA A 498 -4.97 19.15 9.98
CA ALA A 498 -3.79 19.60 9.26
C ALA A 498 -4.14 20.24 7.90
N ARG A 499 -5.25 19.85 7.28
CA ARG A 499 -5.74 20.43 6.03
C ARG A 499 -6.66 21.63 6.21
N GLY A 500 -7.05 21.95 7.44
CA GLY A 500 -8.02 23.01 7.72
C GLY A 500 -9.40 22.71 7.13
N ALA A 501 -9.80 21.44 7.09
CA ALA A 501 -11.08 21.01 6.55
C ALA A 501 -12.26 21.63 7.31
N ARG A 502 -13.32 21.98 6.59
CA ARG A 502 -14.60 22.40 7.17
C ARG A 502 -15.36 21.17 7.62
N VAL A 503 -15.61 21.07 8.92
CA VAL A 503 -16.22 19.89 9.53
C VAL A 503 -17.57 20.26 10.14
N VAL A 504 -18.60 19.49 9.80
CA VAL A 504 -19.95 19.61 10.37
C VAL A 504 -20.28 18.36 11.18
N GLU A 505 -20.88 18.54 12.36
CA GLU A 505 -21.36 17.44 13.20
C GLU A 505 -22.88 17.30 13.11
N ILE A 506 -23.37 16.11 12.80
CA ILE A 506 -24.81 15.78 12.77
C ILE A 506 -25.12 14.85 13.95
N PRO A 507 -26.20 15.09 14.73
CA PRO A 507 -26.57 14.18 15.80
C PRO A 507 -27.11 12.86 15.24
N ILE A 508 -26.56 11.73 15.68
CA ILE A 508 -27.00 10.40 15.26
C ILE A 508 -27.49 9.55 16.44
N PRO A 509 -28.44 8.63 16.23
CA PRO A 509 -28.88 7.71 17.27
C PRO A 509 -27.77 6.73 17.65
N THR A 510 -27.77 6.30 18.91
CA THR A 510 -26.88 5.24 19.38
C THR A 510 -27.60 3.89 19.34
N ARG A 511 -27.05 2.91 18.62
CA ARG A 511 -27.57 1.54 18.55
C ARG A 511 -26.51 0.56 19.06
N TYR A 512 -26.58 0.19 20.34
CA TYR A 512 -25.76 -0.91 20.91
C TYR A 512 -26.63 -2.13 21.17
N PHE A 513 -26.37 -3.22 20.46
CA PHE A 513 -26.95 -4.54 20.72
C PHE A 513 -25.84 -5.59 20.81
N HIS A 514 -26.11 -6.72 21.46
CA HIS A 514 -25.10 -7.72 21.85
C HIS A 514 -24.28 -8.25 20.66
N GLU A 515 -24.83 -8.20 19.45
CA GLU A 515 -24.20 -8.68 18.21
C GLU A 515 -23.36 -7.60 17.50
N ALA A 516 -23.53 -6.31 17.83
CA ALA A 516 -22.88 -5.17 17.13
C ALA A 516 -21.65 -4.58 17.84
N SER A 517 -21.23 -5.11 19.00
CA SER A 517 -20.02 -4.62 19.68
C SER A 517 -19.34 -5.69 20.52
N SER A 518 -18.41 -6.42 19.90
CA SER A 518 -17.57 -7.43 20.55
C SER A 518 -16.23 -6.90 21.10
N VAL A 519 -15.98 -5.59 21.04
CA VAL A 519 -14.68 -5.02 21.46
C VAL A 519 -14.54 -5.07 22.99
N ASP A 520 -13.57 -5.88 23.44
CA ASP A 520 -13.18 -6.06 24.83
C ASP A 520 -12.35 -4.89 25.40
N LEU A 521 -12.06 -4.96 26.71
CA LEU A 521 -11.31 -3.92 27.42
C LEU A 521 -9.86 -3.81 26.92
N VAL A 522 -9.19 -4.92 26.64
CA VAL A 522 -7.78 -4.93 26.20
C VAL A 522 -7.63 -4.25 24.84
N THR A 523 -8.53 -4.54 23.93
CA THR A 523 -8.60 -3.92 22.60
C THR A 523 -8.91 -2.44 22.72
N SER A 524 -9.82 -2.06 23.61
CA SER A 524 -10.14 -0.65 23.91
C SER A 524 -8.92 0.12 24.47
N LEU A 525 -8.16 -0.49 25.38
CA LEU A 525 -6.93 0.12 25.93
C LEU A 525 -5.83 0.25 24.87
N ARG A 526 -5.63 -0.78 24.03
CA ARG A 526 -4.67 -0.73 22.92
C ARG A 526 -5.03 0.40 21.95
N TYR A 527 -6.31 0.55 21.64
CA TYR A 527 -6.81 1.66 20.83
C TYR A 527 -6.51 3.01 21.48
N ALA A 528 -6.82 3.19 22.76
CA ALA A 528 -6.52 4.42 23.49
C ALA A 528 -5.04 4.80 23.46
N PHE A 529 -4.12 3.84 23.67
CA PHE A 529 -2.67 4.11 23.57
C PHE A 529 -2.25 4.52 22.15
N LYS A 530 -2.81 3.88 21.12
CA LYS A 530 -2.56 4.27 19.72
C LYS A 530 -3.08 5.68 19.43
N THR A 531 -4.26 6.04 19.94
CA THR A 531 -4.81 7.41 19.86
C THR A 531 -3.88 8.43 20.50
N LEU A 532 -3.41 8.19 21.72
CA LEU A 532 -2.45 9.07 22.40
C LEU A 532 -1.14 9.21 21.62
N TRP A 533 -0.67 8.14 20.98
CA TRP A 533 0.50 8.20 20.11
C TRP A 533 0.27 9.08 18.88
N VAL A 534 -0.90 8.99 18.23
CA VAL A 534 -1.29 9.89 17.12
C VAL A 534 -1.28 11.34 17.57
N LEU A 535 -1.86 11.64 18.74
CA LEU A 535 -1.87 12.99 19.31
C LEU A 535 -0.45 13.52 19.58
N ALA A 536 0.41 12.70 20.18
CA ALA A 536 1.80 13.05 20.42
C ALA A 536 2.55 13.33 19.11
N ARG A 537 2.36 12.48 18.09
CA ARG A 537 2.96 12.65 16.75
C ARG A 537 2.46 13.91 16.07
N PHE A 538 1.15 14.18 16.10
CA PHE A 538 0.55 15.39 15.55
C PHE A 538 1.16 16.65 16.16
N ARG A 539 1.35 16.66 17.49
CA ARG A 539 1.86 17.83 18.20
C ARG A 539 3.37 18.03 18.07
N LEU A 540 4.14 16.94 18.00
CA LEU A 540 5.60 16.95 18.09
C LEU A 540 6.32 16.79 16.74
N ASP A 541 5.72 16.13 15.75
CA ASP A 541 6.37 15.87 14.46
C ASP A 541 5.65 16.58 13.30
N ARG A 542 6.07 17.82 13.04
CA ARG A 542 5.62 18.59 11.88
C ARG A 542 6.02 17.98 10.53
N ARG A 543 6.98 17.05 10.50
CA ARG A 543 7.43 16.34 9.30
C ARG A 543 6.78 14.96 9.16
N TRP A 544 5.77 14.67 9.98
CA TRP A 544 5.05 13.40 9.88
C TRP A 544 4.36 13.28 8.52
N THR A 545 4.76 12.28 7.74
CA THR A 545 4.26 12.04 6.38
C THR A 545 2.75 11.79 6.29
N LEU A 546 2.05 11.56 7.40
CA LEU A 546 0.58 11.51 7.41
C LEU A 546 -0.08 12.89 7.36
N LEU A 547 0.63 13.96 7.73
CA LEU A 547 0.14 15.34 7.69
C LEU A 547 0.60 16.06 6.40
N ARG A 548 1.23 15.31 5.49
CA ARG A 548 1.82 15.78 4.24
C ARG A 548 0.92 15.48 3.06
N ARG A 549 1.27 15.95 1.87
CA ARG A 549 0.52 15.64 0.66
C ARG A 549 0.63 14.14 0.29
N PRO A 550 -0.40 13.59 -0.38
CA PRO A 550 -0.32 12.28 -1.01
C PRO A 550 0.86 12.17 -1.98
N ALA A 551 1.38 10.96 -2.14
CA ALA A 551 2.37 10.64 -3.17
C ALA A 551 1.70 10.32 -4.50
N ALA A 552 0.55 9.67 -4.47
CA ALA A 552 -0.22 9.35 -5.65
C ALA A 552 -1.41 10.30 -5.80
N TRP A 553 -1.75 10.61 -7.04
CA TRP A 553 -2.97 11.32 -7.39
C TRP A 553 -4.07 10.31 -7.71
N LEU A 554 -5.20 10.42 -7.02
CA LEU A 554 -6.40 9.61 -7.26
C LEU A 554 -7.33 10.36 -8.21
N SER A 555 -7.10 10.23 -9.52
CA SER A 555 -8.03 10.72 -10.54
C SER A 555 -9.21 9.77 -10.71
N ALA A 556 -10.35 10.30 -11.15
CA ALA A 556 -11.39 9.47 -11.74
C ALA A 556 -10.81 8.78 -13.00
N ARG A 557 -11.28 7.57 -13.33
CA ARG A 557 -10.93 7.00 -14.63
C ARG A 557 -11.60 7.84 -15.72
N ASP A 558 -10.78 8.30 -16.67
CA ASP A 558 -11.27 8.63 -18.00
C ASP A 558 -11.54 7.27 -18.68
N ASP A 559 -12.74 6.72 -18.50
CA ASP A 559 -13.17 5.50 -19.21
C ASP A 559 -13.41 5.78 -20.71
#